data_AF-A0A2J6HKP9-F1
#
_entry.id   AF-A0A2J6HKP9-F1
#
_cell.length_a   1.000
_cell.length_b   1.000
_cell.length_c   1.000
_cell.angle_alpha   90.00
_cell.angle_beta   90.00
_cell.angle_gamma   90.00
#
_symmetry.space_group_name_H-M   'P 1'
#
loop_
_entity.id
_entity.type
_entity.pdbx_description
1 polymer ?
#
loop_
_entity_poly.entity_id
_entity_poly.type
_entity_poly.pdbx_seq_one_letter_code
_entity_poly.pdbx_strand_id
1 'polypeptide(L)'
;MKAIRKVLVLAVLSALVLSSCGKYEDGPAISLLPKTMRLQKQWQMEKLYIDGTEQTLNDVQKDSYFELESGGGYKYTTVTGSVSAVTSEGTWELTNSKETLVITTTFGGLNINTEHTILRLTSKELWVEKTVNNAVYEEHYKVR
;
A
#
# COMPACT_ATOMS: atom_id res chain seq x y z
N MET A 1 -45.12 54.08 -0.76
CA MET A 1 -43.68 54.43 -0.89
C MET A 1 -43.00 53.95 0.37
N LYS A 2 -42.02 53.04 0.42
CA LYS A 2 -40.88 52.77 -0.46
C LYS A 2 -40.66 51.25 -0.59
N ALA A 3 -40.21 50.82 -1.75
CA ALA A 3 -39.78 49.46 -2.05
C ALA A 3 -38.27 49.29 -1.77
N ILE A 4 -37.88 48.15 -1.18
CA ILE A 4 -36.51 47.60 -1.24
C ILE A 4 -36.69 46.07 -1.26
N ARG A 5 -36.83 45.44 -2.44
CA ARG A 5 -35.79 44.83 -3.30
C ARG A 5 -34.99 43.68 -2.64
N LYS A 6 -35.39 42.47 -3.06
CA LYS A 6 -34.59 41.26 -3.40
C LYS A 6 -33.51 40.81 -2.41
N VAL A 7 -33.64 39.61 -1.82
CA VAL A 7 -32.52 38.64 -1.67
C VAL A 7 -33.07 37.19 -1.65
N LEU A 8 -32.68 36.47 -2.70
CA LEU A 8 -32.31 35.06 -2.85
C LEU A 8 -33.17 33.88 -2.36
N VAL A 9 -33.57 33.10 -3.37
CA VAL A 9 -33.73 31.65 -3.45
C VAL A 9 -32.47 30.90 -2.97
N LEU A 10 -32.67 29.62 -2.58
CA LEU A 10 -31.67 28.53 -2.40
C LEU A 10 -31.05 28.46 -0.98
N ALA A 11 -30.96 27.33 -0.28
CA ALA A 11 -30.79 25.96 -0.75
C ALA A 11 -31.37 24.94 0.24
N VAL A 12 -32.16 24.00 -0.31
CA VAL A 12 -32.19 22.62 0.16
C VAL A 12 -30.81 22.05 -0.16
N LEU A 13 -30.06 21.65 0.86
CA LEU A 13 -28.96 20.69 0.77
C LEU A 13 -28.62 20.30 2.21
N SER A 14 -29.54 19.55 2.83
CA SER A 14 -29.17 18.74 3.99
C SER A 14 -28.09 17.79 3.50
N ALA A 15 -26.84 18.11 3.87
CA ALA A 15 -25.68 17.33 3.55
C ALA A 15 -25.92 15.88 4.00
N LEU A 16 -26.09 15.00 3.02
CA LEU A 16 -25.76 13.60 3.19
C LEU A 16 -24.27 13.56 3.54
N VAL A 17 -23.96 13.62 4.82
CA VAL A 17 -22.72 13.06 5.37
C VAL A 17 -22.83 11.55 5.20
N LEU A 18 -22.63 11.10 3.95
CA LEU A 18 -22.17 9.77 3.66
C LEU A 18 -20.77 9.72 4.28
N SER A 19 -20.69 9.24 5.51
CA SER A 19 -19.47 8.64 6.05
C SER A 19 -19.06 7.57 5.04
N SER A 20 -18.19 7.96 4.12
CA SER A 20 -17.53 7.08 3.17
C SER A 20 -16.62 6.16 3.98
N CYS A 21 -17.20 5.13 4.60
CA CYS A 21 -16.49 3.91 4.91
C CYS A 21 -16.18 3.19 3.59
N GLY A 22 -15.34 3.81 2.74
CA GLY A 22 -14.60 3.07 1.76
C GLY A 22 -13.72 2.10 2.54
N LYS A 23 -13.69 0.82 2.15
CA LYS A 23 -12.82 -0.22 2.76
C LYS A 23 -11.33 0.12 2.74
N TYR A 24 -10.97 1.23 2.10
CA TYR A 24 -9.67 1.88 2.04
C TYR A 24 -9.97 3.36 2.11
N GLU A 25 -9.34 4.09 3.04
CA GLU A 25 -9.60 5.52 3.27
C GLU A 25 -9.38 6.36 1.98
N ASP A 26 -8.62 5.86 1.00
CA ASP A 26 -8.29 6.59 -0.23
C ASP A 26 -8.46 5.81 -1.57
N GLY A 27 -9.12 4.65 -1.59
CA GLY A 27 -9.22 3.79 -2.80
C GLY A 27 -10.55 3.90 -3.57
N PRO A 28 -10.58 3.75 -4.92
CA PRO A 28 -11.84 3.64 -5.65
C PRO A 28 -12.66 2.47 -5.10
N ALA A 29 -13.95 2.73 -4.80
CA ALA A 29 -14.81 1.84 -4.03
C ALA A 29 -14.96 0.41 -4.59
N ILE A 30 -14.66 0.19 -5.88
CA ILE A 30 -14.79 -1.11 -6.54
C ILE A 30 -13.65 -1.30 -7.55
N SER A 31 -12.80 -2.31 -7.33
CA SER A 31 -11.90 -2.86 -8.35
C SER A 31 -12.52 -4.15 -8.89
N LEU A 32 -12.61 -4.27 -10.22
CA LEU A 32 -13.08 -5.49 -10.89
C LEU A 32 -12.10 -6.67 -10.76
N LEU A 33 -10.82 -6.38 -10.52
CA LEU A 33 -9.79 -7.40 -10.32
C LEU A 33 -9.72 -7.87 -8.84
N PRO A 34 -9.60 -9.19 -8.60
CA PRO A 34 -9.32 -9.73 -7.27
C PRO A 34 -8.07 -9.10 -6.65
N LYS A 35 -8.06 -8.95 -5.31
CA LYS A 35 -6.91 -8.40 -4.57
C LYS A 35 -5.60 -9.16 -4.89
N THR A 36 -5.67 -10.48 -4.95
CA THR A 36 -4.53 -11.35 -5.32
C THR A 36 -3.97 -10.98 -6.70
N MET A 37 -4.82 -10.82 -7.71
CA MET A 37 -4.40 -10.42 -9.06
C MET A 37 -3.79 -9.00 -9.11
N ARG A 38 -4.25 -8.09 -8.24
CA ARG A 38 -3.66 -6.75 -8.13
C ARG A 38 -2.28 -6.77 -7.49
N LEU A 39 -2.08 -7.63 -6.48
CA LEU A 39 -0.81 -7.79 -5.78
C LEU A 39 0.24 -8.51 -6.61
N GLN A 40 -0.16 -9.42 -7.51
CA GLN A 40 0.75 -10.25 -8.30
C GLN A 40 1.51 -9.45 -9.38
N LYS A 41 2.52 -8.70 -8.94
CA LYS A 41 3.32 -7.74 -9.71
C LYS A 41 4.70 -7.59 -9.08
N GLN A 42 5.57 -6.86 -9.77
CA GLN A 42 6.79 -6.30 -9.21
C GLN A 42 6.51 -4.92 -8.63
N TRP A 43 6.96 -4.71 -7.39
CA TRP A 43 6.71 -3.51 -6.59
C TRP A 43 8.03 -2.86 -6.21
N GLN A 44 8.16 -1.59 -6.54
CA GLN A 44 9.31 -0.74 -6.23
C GLN A 44 8.89 0.30 -5.20
N MET A 45 9.72 0.52 -4.19
CA MET A 45 9.43 1.48 -3.12
C MET A 45 9.45 2.91 -3.68
N GLU A 46 8.39 3.65 -3.40
CA GLU A 46 8.26 5.06 -3.77
C GLU A 46 8.43 5.97 -2.56
N LYS A 47 7.84 5.62 -1.41
CA LYS A 47 7.96 6.38 -0.16
C LYS A 47 8.06 5.48 1.05
N LEU A 48 8.66 6.02 2.11
CA LEU A 48 8.76 5.41 3.42
C LEU A 48 8.46 6.46 4.48
N TYR A 49 7.57 6.15 5.40
CA TYR A 49 7.30 6.94 6.59
C TYR A 49 7.64 6.11 7.84
N ILE A 50 8.25 6.76 8.83
CA ILE A 50 8.48 6.19 10.16
C ILE A 50 7.82 7.13 11.16
N ASP A 51 6.86 6.61 11.93
CA ASP A 51 6.04 7.37 12.87
C ASP A 51 5.44 8.64 12.24
N GLY A 52 4.93 8.49 11.01
CA GLY A 52 4.32 9.58 10.21
C GLY A 52 5.31 10.56 9.58
N THR A 53 6.63 10.39 9.79
CA THR A 53 7.65 11.26 9.20
C THR A 53 8.24 10.62 7.95
N GLU A 54 8.16 11.32 6.81
CA GLU A 54 8.74 10.85 5.54
C GLU A 54 10.26 10.73 5.63
N GLN A 55 10.79 9.60 5.17
CA GLN A 55 12.21 9.29 5.15
C GLN A 55 12.78 9.46 3.75
N THR A 56 14.04 9.87 3.65
CA THR A 56 14.74 9.87 2.37
C THR A 56 15.18 8.45 2.03
N LEU A 57 14.72 7.92 0.90
CA LEU A 57 15.17 6.62 0.39
C LEU A 57 16.62 6.70 -0.09
N ASN A 58 17.43 5.70 0.30
CA ASN A 58 18.75 5.50 -0.28
C ASN A 58 18.67 4.83 -1.66
N ASP A 59 19.79 4.78 -2.39
CA ASP A 59 19.81 4.28 -3.76
C ASP A 59 19.45 2.80 -3.86
N VAL A 60 19.86 1.99 -2.88
CA VAL A 60 19.48 0.57 -2.81
C VAL A 60 17.97 0.43 -2.64
N GLN A 61 17.33 1.20 -1.76
CA GLN A 61 15.88 1.17 -1.56
C GLN A 61 15.12 1.63 -2.81
N LYS A 62 15.64 2.63 -3.52
CA LYS A 62 15.05 3.10 -4.78
C LYS A 62 15.11 2.03 -5.85
N ASP A 63 16.24 1.34 -6.01
CA ASP A 63 16.44 0.42 -7.13
C ASP A 63 15.99 -1.02 -6.86
N SER A 64 15.87 -1.40 -5.59
CA SER A 64 15.38 -2.72 -5.17
C SER A 64 13.87 -2.85 -5.34
N TYR A 65 13.41 -4.09 -5.47
CA TYR A 65 12.01 -4.40 -5.67
C TYR A 65 11.67 -5.78 -5.14
N PHE A 66 10.38 -6.02 -4.89
CA PHE A 66 9.87 -7.36 -4.63
C PHE A 66 8.86 -7.80 -5.68
N GLU A 67 8.65 -9.10 -5.77
CA GLU A 67 7.66 -9.73 -6.62
C GLU A 67 6.77 -10.66 -5.81
N LEU A 68 5.46 -10.53 -6.00
CA LEU A 68 4.47 -11.47 -5.50
C LEU A 68 4.03 -12.36 -6.66
N GLU A 69 4.49 -13.60 -6.69
CA GLU A 69 4.23 -14.53 -7.78
C GLU A 69 2.86 -15.19 -7.64
N SER A 70 2.29 -15.60 -8.78
CA SER A 70 1.14 -16.50 -8.78
C SER A 70 1.51 -17.81 -8.08
N GLY A 71 0.63 -18.31 -7.21
CA GLY A 71 0.90 -19.52 -6.43
C GLY A 71 1.58 -19.29 -5.09
N GLY A 72 1.83 -18.02 -4.70
CA GLY A 72 2.28 -17.67 -3.34
C GLY A 72 3.78 -17.52 -3.16
N GLY A 73 4.58 -17.54 -4.24
CA GLY A 73 6.02 -17.26 -4.18
C GLY A 73 6.33 -15.77 -3.97
N TYR A 74 7.31 -15.46 -3.14
CA TYR A 74 7.82 -14.11 -2.89
C TYR A 74 9.29 -14.03 -3.29
N LYS A 75 9.68 -12.95 -3.96
CA LYS A 75 11.08 -12.65 -4.27
C LYS A 75 11.42 -11.22 -3.89
N TYR A 76 12.58 -11.00 -3.29
CA TYR A 76 13.12 -9.66 -3.04
C TYR A 76 14.47 -9.53 -3.73
N THR A 77 14.56 -8.64 -4.71
CA THR A 77 15.79 -8.37 -5.45
C THR A 77 16.41 -7.08 -4.94
N THR A 78 17.56 -7.22 -4.27
CA THR A 78 18.39 -6.08 -3.85
C THR A 78 19.30 -5.69 -5.00
N VAL A 79 19.25 -4.43 -5.43
CA VAL A 79 20.15 -3.88 -6.45
C VAL A 79 21.19 -3.01 -5.77
N THR A 80 22.46 -3.36 -5.90
CA THR A 80 23.59 -2.59 -5.36
C THR A 80 24.48 -2.11 -6.51
N GLY A 81 24.41 -0.80 -6.81
CA GLY A 81 25.11 -0.21 -7.96
C GLY A 81 24.55 -0.70 -9.31
N SER A 82 25.32 -0.55 -10.39
CA SER A 82 24.80 -0.72 -11.75
C SER A 82 24.60 -2.16 -12.23
N VAL A 83 25.10 -3.19 -11.53
CA VAL A 83 25.13 -4.57 -12.08
C VAL A 83 24.89 -5.69 -11.04
N SER A 84 25.15 -5.46 -9.74
CA SER A 84 25.04 -6.53 -8.75
C SER A 84 23.63 -6.62 -8.17
N ALA A 85 22.96 -7.73 -8.42
CA ALA A 85 21.66 -8.05 -7.83
C ALA A 85 21.75 -9.33 -7.00
N VAL A 86 21.16 -9.31 -5.80
CA VAL A 86 20.98 -10.49 -4.95
C VAL A 86 19.50 -10.69 -4.72
N THR A 87 18.99 -11.88 -5.03
CA THR A 87 17.60 -12.23 -4.83
C THR A 87 17.46 -13.17 -3.64
N SER A 88 16.58 -12.82 -2.70
CA SER A 88 16.08 -13.73 -1.68
C SER A 88 14.67 -14.19 -2.03
N GLU A 89 14.33 -15.38 -1.56
CA GLU A 89 13.05 -16.03 -1.82
C GLU A 89 12.26 -16.24 -0.53
N GLY A 90 10.96 -16.44 -0.70
CA GLY A 90 10.01 -16.64 0.38
C GLY A 90 8.63 -16.99 -0.14
N THR A 91 7.64 -16.83 0.71
CA THR A 91 6.22 -16.97 0.34
C THR A 91 5.42 -15.75 0.77
N TRP A 92 4.23 -15.61 0.21
CA TRP A 92 3.26 -14.62 0.65
C TRP A 92 1.84 -15.19 0.69
N GLU A 93 1.01 -14.61 1.54
CA GLU A 93 -0.41 -14.91 1.59
C GLU A 93 -1.24 -13.70 2.05
N LEU A 94 -2.54 -13.76 1.81
CA LEU A 94 -3.51 -12.78 2.30
C LEU A 94 -4.34 -13.39 3.42
N THR A 95 -4.23 -12.81 4.62
CA THR A 95 -4.99 -13.21 5.81
C THR A 95 -5.98 -12.11 6.20
N ASN A 96 -6.69 -12.31 7.32
CA ASN A 96 -7.67 -11.37 7.86
C ASN A 96 -8.64 -10.81 6.80
N SER A 97 -9.44 -11.69 6.17
CA SER A 97 -10.36 -11.29 5.08
C SER A 97 -9.68 -10.53 3.92
N LYS A 98 -8.38 -10.80 3.70
CA LYS A 98 -7.52 -10.18 2.67
C LYS A 98 -7.19 -8.72 2.96
N GLU A 99 -7.07 -8.36 4.24
CA GLU A 99 -6.65 -7.03 4.70
C GLU A 99 -5.18 -7.02 5.13
N THR A 100 -4.63 -8.19 5.46
CA THR A 100 -3.23 -8.35 5.87
C THR A 100 -2.48 -9.14 4.80
N LEU A 101 -1.37 -8.59 4.31
CA LEU A 101 -0.36 -9.27 3.52
C LEU A 101 0.68 -9.85 4.49
N VAL A 102 0.86 -11.17 4.48
CA VAL A 102 1.92 -11.83 5.25
C VAL A 102 3.01 -12.23 4.28
N ILE A 103 4.25 -11.81 4.55
CA ILE A 103 5.45 -12.20 3.80
C ILE A 103 6.30 -13.08 4.72
N THR A 104 6.64 -14.26 4.23
CA THR A 104 7.52 -15.20 4.93
C THR A 104 8.83 -15.31 4.19
N THR A 105 9.91 -14.82 4.79
CA THR A 105 11.26 -14.97 4.23
C THR A 105 12.04 -16.04 4.97
N THR A 106 12.83 -16.83 4.26
CA THR A 106 13.70 -17.85 4.87
C THR A 106 15.13 -17.32 4.96
N PHE A 107 15.67 -17.22 6.17
CA PHE A 107 17.06 -16.83 6.41
C PHE A 107 17.74 -17.84 7.33
N GLY A 108 18.85 -18.45 6.88
CA GLY A 108 19.58 -19.45 7.68
C GLY A 108 18.75 -20.66 8.09
N GLY A 109 17.74 -21.04 7.29
CA GLY A 109 16.81 -22.14 7.60
C GLY A 109 15.67 -21.78 8.54
N LEU A 110 15.57 -20.51 8.98
CA LEU A 110 14.48 -20.00 9.80
C LEU A 110 13.52 -19.19 8.95
N ASN A 111 12.22 -19.42 9.15
CA ASN A 111 11.16 -18.62 8.54
C ASN A 111 10.83 -17.43 9.43
N ILE A 112 10.85 -16.24 8.83
CA ILE A 112 10.51 -14.97 9.48
C ILE A 112 9.26 -14.45 8.78
N ASN A 113 8.18 -14.31 9.54
CA ASN A 113 6.92 -13.78 9.06
C ASN A 113 6.86 -12.28 9.36
N THR A 114 6.49 -11.49 8.35
CA THR A 114 6.22 -10.05 8.48
C THR A 114 4.78 -9.80 8.06
N GLU A 115 3.99 -9.20 8.95
CA GLU A 115 2.60 -8.84 8.69
C GLU A 115 2.50 -7.37 8.27
N HIS A 116 1.76 -7.14 7.19
CA HIS A 116 1.56 -5.83 6.59
C HIS A 116 0.05 -5.57 6.45
N THR A 117 -0.46 -4.52 7.10
CA THR A 117 -1.83 -4.04 6.90
C THR A 117 -1.90 -3.31 5.57
N ILE A 118 -2.83 -3.66 4.68
CA ILE A 118 -2.98 -3.01 3.38
C ILE A 118 -3.80 -1.73 3.53
N LEU A 119 -3.16 -0.57 3.39
CA LEU A 119 -3.82 0.74 3.44
C LEU A 119 -4.42 1.13 2.08
N ARG A 120 -3.73 0.77 0.99
CA ARG A 120 -4.18 1.03 -0.39
C ARG A 120 -3.74 -0.09 -1.31
N LEU A 121 -4.64 -0.49 -2.21
CA LEU A 121 -4.31 -1.44 -3.28
C LEU A 121 -5.04 -1.04 -4.56
N THR A 122 -4.32 -0.59 -5.57
CA THR A 122 -4.84 -0.37 -6.93
C THR A 122 -4.11 -1.30 -7.92
N SER A 123 -4.30 -1.11 -9.22
CA SER A 123 -3.49 -1.81 -10.22
C SER A 123 -2.08 -1.22 -10.36
N LYS A 124 -1.79 -0.07 -9.73
CA LYS A 124 -0.54 0.69 -9.86
C LYS A 124 0.13 1.02 -8.53
N GLU A 125 -0.63 0.98 -7.42
CA GLU A 125 -0.18 1.43 -6.11
C GLU A 125 -0.47 0.34 -5.07
N LEU A 126 0.47 0.15 -4.16
CA LEU A 126 0.33 -0.69 -2.98
C LEU A 126 0.90 0.08 -1.80
N TRP A 127 0.07 0.41 -0.82
CA TRP A 127 0.52 1.02 0.43
C TRP A 127 0.25 0.05 1.57
N VAL A 128 1.24 -0.12 2.42
CA VAL A 128 1.18 -1.04 3.55
C VAL A 128 1.74 -0.42 4.82
N GLU A 129 1.25 -0.89 5.95
CA GLU A 129 1.71 -0.51 7.27
C GLU A 129 2.19 -1.74 8.04
N LYS A 130 3.26 -1.60 8.82
CA LYS A 130 3.69 -2.59 9.82
C LYS A 130 4.22 -1.89 11.06
N THR A 131 4.12 -2.55 12.21
CA THR A 131 4.74 -2.07 13.46
C THR A 131 5.96 -2.92 13.78
N VAL A 132 7.11 -2.28 13.99
CA VAL A 132 8.36 -2.93 14.38
C VAL A 132 8.92 -2.18 15.59
N ASN A 133 9.12 -2.87 16.71
CA ASN A 133 9.68 -2.27 17.95
C ASN A 133 8.96 -0.98 18.39
N ASN A 134 7.62 -0.97 18.35
CA ASN A 134 6.75 0.20 18.64
C ASN A 134 6.84 1.37 17.66
N ALA A 135 7.66 1.28 16.60
CA ALA A 135 7.65 2.25 15.51
C ALA A 135 6.72 1.76 14.39
N VAL A 136 5.94 2.69 13.85
CA VAL A 136 5.04 2.43 12.72
C VAL A 136 5.76 2.77 11.42
N TYR A 137 5.84 1.78 10.55
CA TYR A 137 6.40 1.91 9.20
C TYR A 137 5.26 1.90 8.20
N GLU A 138 5.15 2.95 7.41
CA GLU A 138 4.23 3.02 6.27
C GLU A 138 5.05 3.08 4.97
N GLU A 139 4.84 2.08 4.12
CA GLU A 139 5.62 1.83 2.91
C GLU A 139 4.72 1.98 1.69
N HIS A 140 5.06 2.89 0.79
CA HIS A 140 4.33 3.11 -0.46
C HIS A 140 5.11 2.53 -1.62
N TYR A 141 4.44 1.72 -2.42
CA TYR A 141 5.01 1.06 -3.59
C TYR A 141 4.24 1.42 -4.85
N LYS A 142 4.99 1.47 -5.96
CA LYS A 142 4.47 1.54 -7.32
C LYS A 142 4.87 0.31 -8.10
N VAL A 143 4.14 0.03 -9.17
CA VAL A 143 4.54 -1.01 -10.13
C VAL A 143 5.86 -0.61 -10.78
N ARG A 144 6.81 -1.56 -10.82
CA ARG A 144 8.11 -1.42 -11.49
C ARG A 144 7.97 -1.46 -13.01
#